data_AF-A0A428TU88-F1
#
_entry.id   AF-A0A428TU88-F1
#
_cell.length_a   1.000
_cell.length_b   1.000
_cell.length_c   1.000
_cell.angle_alpha   90.00
_cell.angle_beta   90.00
_cell.angle_gamma   90.00
#
_symmetry.space_group_name_H-M   'P 1'
#
loop_
_entity.id
_entity.type
_entity.pdbx_description
1 polymer ?
#
loop_
_entity_poly.entity_id
_entity_poly.type
_entity_poly.pdbx_seq_one_letter_code
_entity_poly.pdbx_strand_id
1 'polypeptide(L)'
;MWYVRVYRHKRNDKPPGPLHDELVFERLDDARLLRHYENNAKTWAAPLSTTDFLDVHFRMSTLPGEARSFEIWALRKPDDPLGIISSCATYLRDAIMCRGKGVRVTGAVIISEIYTDPEHRGRGFAKLLLKRVQECFDKRDDLDIDFTVIFGNGCLNWYLELGWKPVPATQLTINVDRFQTCSSCEDAWEYLTLQEVYNIANCDVNVSKLRLSKAQGPKTHVQILPSAFMARHHLFRSALLAYKLGQDHADTRHYGVSILEDEATEVSAWWIHDFQNGRLMIGRLWKGGEERDVVLEEGHFVSWS
;
A
#
# COMPACT_ATOMS: atom_id res chain seq x y z
N MET A 1 6.35 8.42 2.76
CA MET A 1 5.32 9.49 2.93
C MET A 1 4.15 9.15 2.02
N TRP A 2 2.92 9.35 2.48
CA TRP A 2 1.71 9.08 1.69
C TRP A 2 1.20 10.34 1.00
N TYR A 3 0.58 10.16 -0.16
CA TYR A 3 -0.03 11.22 -0.94
C TYR A 3 -1.43 10.80 -1.33
N VAL A 4 -2.43 11.60 -0.98
CA VAL A 4 -3.84 11.23 -1.19
C VAL A 4 -4.57 12.31 -1.99
N ARG A 5 -5.35 11.87 -2.97
CA ARG A 5 -6.23 12.71 -3.77
C ARG A 5 -7.65 12.15 -3.70
N VAL A 6 -8.56 12.92 -3.11
CA VAL A 6 -9.99 12.59 -3.08
C VAL A 6 -10.65 13.14 -4.34
N TYR A 7 -11.40 12.30 -5.04
CA TYR A 7 -12.19 12.74 -6.18
C TYR A 7 -13.30 13.68 -5.69
N ARG A 8 -13.32 14.89 -6.23
CA ARG A 8 -14.48 15.77 -6.07
C ARG A 8 -15.44 15.45 -7.21
N HIS A 9 -16.75 15.36 -6.92
CA HIS A 9 -17.75 15.32 -7.97
C HIS A 9 -17.48 16.42 -9.01
N LYS A 10 -17.57 15.98 -10.27
CA LYS A 10 -17.17 16.63 -11.53
C LYS A 10 -17.09 18.15 -11.44
N ARG A 11 -15.86 18.69 -11.49
CA ARG A 11 -15.64 19.97 -12.17
C ARG A 11 -15.39 19.66 -13.64
N ASN A 12 -16.18 20.28 -14.51
CA ASN A 12 -15.90 20.37 -15.95
C ASN A 12 -14.68 21.28 -16.14
N ASP A 13 -13.51 20.79 -15.74
CA ASP A 13 -12.26 21.43 -16.13
C ASP A 13 -11.95 20.95 -17.56
N LYS A 14 -11.78 21.93 -18.46
CA LYS A 14 -11.37 21.66 -19.85
C LYS A 14 -10.12 20.79 -19.84
N PRO A 15 -10.00 19.82 -20.77
CA PRO A 15 -8.78 19.05 -20.90
C PRO A 15 -7.62 20.02 -21.14
N PRO A 16 -6.51 19.88 -20.41
CA PRO A 16 -5.31 20.64 -20.72
C PRO A 16 -4.90 20.36 -22.16
N GLY A 17 -4.45 21.41 -22.86
CA GLY A 17 -4.01 21.35 -24.25
C GLY A 17 -2.92 20.31 -24.50
N PRO A 18 -2.66 19.98 -25.78
CA PRO A 18 -1.85 18.84 -26.16
C PRO A 18 -0.43 18.99 -25.63
N LEU A 19 -0.01 18.05 -24.79
CA LEU A 19 1.37 17.86 -24.41
C LEU A 19 1.72 16.40 -24.74
N HIS A 20 2.56 16.27 -25.77
CA HIS A 20 3.04 15.03 -26.38
C HIS A 20 1.95 14.15 -27.01
N ASP A 21 1.30 14.65 -28.07
CA ASP A 21 0.41 13.86 -28.93
C ASP A 21 1.14 12.71 -29.67
N GLU A 22 2.46 12.65 -29.54
CA GLU A 22 3.30 11.60 -30.10
C GLU A 22 3.49 10.40 -29.18
N LEU A 23 3.19 10.47 -27.87
CA LEU A 23 3.39 9.32 -26.98
C LEU A 23 2.13 8.48 -26.85
N VAL A 24 2.31 7.15 -26.85
CA VAL A 24 1.22 6.23 -26.57
C VAL A 24 1.12 6.01 -25.07
N PHE A 25 -0.07 6.32 -24.53
CA PHE A 25 -0.48 5.95 -23.18
C PHE A 25 -1.43 4.77 -23.26
N GLU A 26 -1.08 3.67 -22.60
CA GLU A 26 -1.89 2.45 -22.66
C GLU A 26 -1.77 1.63 -21.37
N ARG A 27 -2.76 0.75 -21.18
CA ARG A 27 -2.66 -0.36 -20.23
C ARG A 27 -1.84 -1.47 -20.89
N LEU A 28 -0.86 -2.00 -20.18
CA LEU A 28 -0.02 -3.09 -20.67
C LEU A 28 -0.80 -4.41 -20.76
N ASP A 29 -0.48 -5.19 -21.79
CA ASP A 29 -0.86 -6.59 -21.92
C ASP A 29 0.20 -7.52 -21.33
N ASP A 30 -0.12 -8.80 -21.20
CA ASP A 30 0.70 -9.81 -20.51
C ASP A 30 2.14 -9.87 -21.03
N ALA A 31 2.34 -9.71 -22.35
CA ALA A 31 3.66 -9.73 -22.98
C ALA A 31 4.57 -8.58 -22.50
N ARG A 32 4.00 -7.44 -22.11
CA ARG A 32 4.74 -6.24 -21.67
C ARG A 32 4.86 -6.10 -20.16
N LEU A 33 4.12 -6.89 -19.38
CA LEU A 33 4.24 -6.92 -17.91
C LEU A 33 5.65 -7.31 -17.47
N LEU A 34 6.27 -8.28 -18.14
CA LEU A 34 7.65 -8.68 -17.85
C LEU A 34 8.62 -7.49 -17.96
N ARG A 35 8.48 -6.68 -19.00
CA ARG A 35 9.35 -5.51 -19.21
C ARG A 35 9.20 -4.46 -18.12
N HIS A 36 7.97 -4.26 -17.63
CA HIS A 36 7.74 -3.39 -16.48
C HIS A 36 8.49 -3.91 -15.24
N TYR A 37 8.37 -5.20 -14.93
CA TYR A 37 9.04 -5.77 -13.74
C TYR A 37 10.56 -5.82 -13.88
N GLU A 38 11.10 -6.08 -15.07
CA GLU A 38 12.55 -5.97 -15.34
C GLU A 38 13.07 -4.55 -15.09
N ASN A 39 12.31 -3.55 -15.55
CA ASN A 39 12.65 -2.15 -15.31
C ASN A 39 12.60 -1.79 -13.83
N ASN A 40 11.59 -2.30 -13.11
CA ASN A 40 11.48 -2.14 -11.68
C ASN A 40 12.66 -2.81 -10.94
N ALA A 41 13.06 -4.00 -11.35
CA ALA A 41 14.16 -4.74 -10.74
C ALA A 41 15.46 -3.93 -10.73
N LYS A 42 15.74 -3.14 -11.77
CA LYS A 42 16.92 -2.26 -11.84
C LYS A 42 17.00 -1.26 -10.68
N THR A 43 15.88 -0.92 -10.05
CA THR A 43 15.80 0.08 -8.98
C THR A 43 15.51 -0.56 -7.63
N TRP A 44 14.67 -1.60 -7.58
CA TRP A 44 14.09 -2.13 -6.34
C TRP A 44 14.39 -3.61 -6.07
N ALA A 45 15.16 -4.30 -6.93
CA ALA A 45 15.44 -5.71 -6.70
C ALA A 45 16.34 -5.96 -5.50
N ALA A 46 17.39 -5.15 -5.32
CA ALA A 46 18.38 -5.37 -4.28
C ALA A 46 17.72 -5.51 -2.89
N PRO A 47 18.12 -6.50 -2.08
CA PRO A 47 19.25 -7.42 -2.28
C PRO A 47 18.98 -8.67 -3.15
N LEU A 48 17.77 -8.83 -3.72
CA LEU A 48 17.45 -9.96 -4.58
C LEU A 48 18.17 -9.88 -5.94
N SER A 49 18.40 -11.06 -6.53
CA SER A 49 18.68 -11.15 -7.97
C SER A 49 17.46 -10.69 -8.78
N THR A 50 17.67 -10.21 -10.01
CA THR A 50 16.56 -9.86 -10.91
C THR A 50 15.61 -11.05 -11.09
N THR A 51 16.14 -12.25 -11.27
CA THR A 51 15.32 -13.46 -11.43
C THR A 51 14.44 -13.72 -10.21
N ASP A 52 14.98 -13.59 -9.00
CA ASP A 52 14.19 -13.79 -7.78
C ASP A 52 13.17 -12.69 -7.56
N PHE A 53 13.52 -11.44 -7.89
CA PHE A 53 12.56 -10.33 -7.87
C PHE A 53 11.37 -10.61 -8.80
N LEU A 54 11.64 -11.06 -10.03
CA LEU A 54 10.59 -11.43 -10.98
C LEU A 54 9.74 -12.61 -10.50
N ASP A 55 10.35 -13.65 -9.91
CA ASP A 55 9.61 -14.79 -9.35
C ASP A 55 8.73 -14.37 -8.16
N VAL A 56 9.19 -13.45 -7.30
CA VAL A 56 8.37 -12.87 -6.24
C VAL A 56 7.16 -12.15 -6.85
N HIS A 57 7.36 -11.24 -7.82
CA HIS A 57 6.24 -10.54 -8.46
C HIS A 57 5.25 -11.50 -9.15
N PHE A 58 5.74 -12.53 -9.83
CA PHE A 58 4.91 -13.56 -10.46
C PHE A 58 4.07 -14.31 -9.43
N ARG A 59 4.67 -14.81 -8.34
CA ARG A 59 3.96 -15.51 -7.26
C ARG A 59 2.97 -14.60 -6.54
N MET A 60 3.32 -13.34 -6.32
CA MET A 60 2.41 -12.35 -5.72
C MET A 60 1.20 -12.09 -6.62
N SER A 61 1.38 -12.07 -7.95
CA SER A 61 0.28 -11.85 -8.91
C SER A 61 -0.70 -13.02 -9.01
N THR A 62 -0.27 -14.23 -8.63
CA THR A 62 -1.10 -15.45 -8.65
C THR A 62 -1.82 -15.72 -7.32
N LEU A 63 -1.55 -14.92 -6.27
CA LEU A 63 -2.28 -15.01 -5.02
C LEU A 63 -3.78 -14.69 -5.25
N PRO A 64 -4.70 -15.58 -4.85
CA PRO A 64 -6.13 -15.29 -4.94
C PRO A 64 -6.54 -14.13 -4.02
N GLY A 65 -7.30 -13.16 -4.55
CA GLY A 65 -7.83 -11.96 -3.87
C GLY A 65 -6.87 -10.76 -4.00
N GLU A 66 -7.17 -9.51 -3.65
CA GLU A 66 -8.36 -8.71 -3.33
C GLU A 66 -8.39 -7.47 -4.22
N ALA A 67 -7.40 -7.31 -5.13
CA ALA A 67 -7.46 -6.26 -6.11
C ALA A 67 -8.74 -6.43 -6.91
N ARG A 68 -9.75 -5.58 -6.68
CA ARG A 68 -10.94 -5.54 -7.56
C ARG A 68 -10.48 -5.35 -9.01
N SER A 69 -9.32 -4.71 -9.19
CA SER A 69 -8.57 -4.62 -10.42
C SER A 69 -7.08 -4.39 -10.12
N PHE A 70 -6.22 -5.00 -10.95
CA PHE A 70 -4.79 -4.70 -11.02
C PHE A 70 -4.45 -4.35 -12.47
N GLU A 71 -3.85 -3.19 -12.69
CA GLU A 71 -3.51 -2.71 -14.02
C GLU A 71 -2.14 -2.04 -14.00
N ILE A 72 -1.33 -2.31 -15.02
CA ILE A 72 -0.06 -1.61 -15.25
C ILE A 72 -0.24 -0.65 -16.43
N TRP A 73 0.16 0.60 -16.23
CA TRP A 73 0.05 1.67 -17.22
C TRP A 73 1.44 2.09 -17.68
N ALA A 74 1.56 2.44 -18.96
CA ALA A 74 2.83 2.88 -19.54
C ALA A 74 2.69 4.05 -20.50
N LEU A 75 3.77 4.84 -20.57
CA LEU A 75 4.08 5.75 -21.68
C LEU A 75 5.16 5.12 -22.54
N ARG A 76 4.96 5.15 -23.86
CA ARG A 76 5.95 4.69 -24.84
C ARG A 76 5.94 5.55 -26.09
N LYS A 77 6.96 5.35 -26.95
CA LYS A 77 6.95 5.90 -28.30
C LYS A 77 6.09 5.04 -29.23
N PRO A 78 5.50 5.59 -30.30
CA PRO A 78 4.72 4.81 -31.27
C PRO A 78 5.58 3.85 -32.08
N ASP A 79 6.82 4.25 -32.38
CA ASP A 79 7.81 3.51 -33.18
C ASP A 79 8.59 2.46 -32.38
N ASP A 80 8.47 2.46 -31.04
CA ASP A 80 9.06 1.46 -30.15
C ASP A 80 7.96 0.77 -29.32
N PRO A 81 7.33 -0.31 -29.84
CA PRO A 81 6.21 -0.97 -29.19
C PRO A 81 6.59 -1.79 -27.95
N LEU A 82 7.90 -1.99 -27.69
CA LEU A 82 8.40 -2.71 -26.50
C LEU A 82 9.07 -1.77 -25.49
N GLY A 83 9.50 -0.58 -25.92
CA GLY A 83 10.08 0.43 -25.06
C GLY A 83 9.06 1.00 -24.08
N ILE A 84 9.45 1.06 -22.81
CA ILE A 84 8.68 1.72 -21.75
C ILE A 84 9.48 2.94 -21.31
N ILE A 85 8.96 4.14 -21.58
CA ILE A 85 9.56 5.40 -21.10
C ILE A 85 9.31 5.55 -19.60
N SER A 86 8.05 5.35 -19.21
CA SER A 86 7.61 5.44 -17.82
C SER A 86 6.43 4.52 -17.61
N SER A 87 6.31 3.93 -16.43
CA SER A 87 5.20 3.03 -16.09
C SER A 87 4.88 3.05 -14.60
N CYS A 88 3.69 2.61 -14.23
CA CYS A 88 3.27 2.43 -12.84
C CYS A 88 2.22 1.31 -12.73
N ALA A 89 2.11 0.74 -11.54
CA ALA A 89 1.07 -0.22 -11.18
C ALA A 89 -0.07 0.49 -10.45
N THR A 90 -1.30 0.02 -10.69
CA THR A 90 -2.51 0.48 -10.01
C THR A 90 -3.25 -0.71 -9.41
N TYR A 91 -3.61 -0.58 -8.14
CA TYR A 91 -4.31 -1.61 -7.37
C TYR A 91 -5.61 -1.02 -6.81
N LEU A 92 -6.76 -1.55 -7.21
CA LEU A 92 -8.04 -1.15 -6.62
C LEU A 92 -8.29 -1.97 -5.34
N ARG A 93 -8.43 -1.28 -4.20
CA ARG A 93 -8.67 -1.88 -2.88
C ARG A 93 -9.96 -1.37 -2.27
N ASP A 94 -10.57 -2.19 -1.43
CA ASP A 94 -11.70 -1.75 -0.61
C ASP A 94 -11.24 -0.75 0.44
N ALA A 95 -12.06 0.26 0.63
CA ALA A 95 -11.77 1.41 1.46
C ALA A 95 -13.05 1.93 2.10
N ILE A 96 -12.86 2.88 2.99
CA ILE A 96 -13.93 3.59 3.66
C ILE A 96 -13.60 5.08 3.67
N MET A 97 -14.64 5.88 3.43
CA MET A 97 -14.58 7.32 3.48
C MET A 97 -15.65 7.86 4.42
N CYS A 98 -15.27 8.81 5.27
CA CYS A 98 -16.19 9.61 6.06
C CYS A 98 -16.12 11.07 5.57
N ARG A 99 -17.28 11.64 5.22
CA ARG A 99 -17.38 13.05 4.82
C ARG A 99 -18.65 13.65 5.44
N GLY A 100 -18.48 14.70 6.25
CA GLY A 100 -19.60 15.32 6.95
C GLY A 100 -20.16 14.37 8.02
N LYS A 101 -21.39 13.90 7.82
CA LYS A 101 -22.09 12.97 8.73
C LYS A 101 -22.20 11.54 8.19
N GLY A 102 -21.69 11.27 6.99
CA GLY A 102 -21.84 10.00 6.31
C GLY A 102 -20.55 9.21 6.24
N VAL A 103 -20.64 7.92 6.54
CA VAL A 103 -19.60 6.91 6.26
C VAL A 103 -20.06 6.07 5.08
N ARG A 104 -19.14 5.81 4.15
CA ARG A 104 -19.40 5.01 2.95
C ARG A 104 -18.24 4.05 2.70
N VAL A 105 -18.56 2.79 2.39
CA VAL A 105 -17.61 1.85 1.82
C VAL A 105 -17.45 2.18 0.33
N THR A 106 -16.21 2.24 -0.14
CA THR A 106 -15.82 2.68 -1.49
C THR A 106 -14.55 1.94 -1.90
N GLY A 107 -14.11 2.08 -3.14
CA GLY A 107 -12.77 1.72 -3.57
C GLY A 107 -11.75 2.86 -3.42
N ALA A 108 -10.47 2.47 -3.33
CA ALA A 108 -9.31 3.34 -3.44
C ALA A 108 -8.31 2.76 -4.45
N VAL A 109 -7.77 3.61 -5.33
CA VAL A 109 -6.68 3.20 -6.24
C VAL A 109 -5.34 3.49 -5.60
N ILE A 110 -4.56 2.45 -5.36
CA ILE A 110 -3.19 2.55 -4.89
C ILE A 110 -2.28 2.55 -6.11
N ILE A 111 -1.51 3.61 -6.28
CA ILE A 111 -0.51 3.75 -7.34
C ILE A 111 0.86 3.47 -6.73
N SER A 112 1.58 2.51 -7.30
CA SER A 112 2.93 2.12 -6.89
C SER A 112 3.80 1.80 -8.10
N GLU A 113 5.02 1.34 -7.87
CA GLU A 113 5.94 0.85 -8.92
C GLU A 113 6.17 1.91 -10.02
N ILE A 114 6.22 3.19 -9.61
CA ILE A 114 6.40 4.33 -10.52
C ILE A 114 7.85 4.33 -10.99
N TYR A 115 8.04 3.92 -12.24
CA TYR A 115 9.33 3.86 -12.89
C TYR A 115 9.39 4.84 -14.06
N THR A 116 10.55 5.48 -14.24
CA THR A 116 10.94 6.17 -15.46
C THR A 116 12.33 5.70 -15.85
N ASP A 117 12.52 5.34 -17.12
CA ASP A 117 13.81 4.97 -17.67
C ASP A 117 14.84 6.07 -17.35
N PRO A 118 16.02 5.73 -16.78
CA PRO A 118 17.08 6.68 -16.47
C PRO A 118 17.36 7.71 -17.58
N GLU A 119 17.36 7.31 -18.85
CA GLU A 119 17.64 8.21 -19.98
C GLU A 119 16.55 9.27 -20.20
N HIS A 120 15.36 9.02 -19.67
CA HIS A 120 14.17 9.83 -19.82
C HIS A 120 13.79 10.58 -18.52
N ARG A 121 14.54 10.40 -17.43
CA ARG A 121 14.33 11.13 -16.17
C ARG A 121 14.58 12.63 -16.36
N GLY A 122 13.95 13.45 -15.51
CA GLY A 122 14.05 14.91 -15.56
C GLY A 122 13.27 15.58 -16.70
N ARG A 123 12.59 14.81 -17.56
CA ARG A 123 11.84 15.31 -18.73
C ARG A 123 10.32 15.38 -18.51
N GLY A 124 9.85 15.15 -17.28
CA GLY A 124 8.42 15.24 -16.93
C GLY A 124 7.56 14.01 -17.28
N PHE A 125 8.13 12.92 -17.79
CA PHE A 125 7.33 11.76 -18.22
C PHE A 125 6.58 11.05 -17.10
N ALA A 126 7.16 10.90 -15.91
CA ALA A 126 6.41 10.34 -14.77
C ALA A 126 5.23 11.25 -14.36
N LYS A 127 5.38 12.58 -14.42
CA LYS A 127 4.28 13.52 -14.20
C LYS A 127 3.19 13.34 -15.27
N LEU A 128 3.56 13.21 -16.53
CA LEU A 128 2.63 12.96 -17.64
C LEU A 128 1.90 11.63 -17.46
N LEU A 129 2.61 10.55 -17.12
CA LEU A 129 2.03 9.24 -16.85
C LEU A 129 0.97 9.33 -15.77
N LEU A 130 1.33 9.88 -14.60
CA LEU A 130 0.42 9.98 -13.47
C LEU A 130 -0.82 10.82 -13.78
N LYS A 131 -0.66 11.91 -14.55
CA LYS A 131 -1.78 12.72 -15.03
C LYS A 131 -2.73 11.92 -15.93
N ARG A 132 -2.21 11.11 -16.87
CA ARG A 132 -3.03 10.27 -17.76
C ARG A 132 -3.76 9.15 -16.99
N VAL A 133 -3.07 8.49 -16.06
CA VAL A 133 -3.68 7.51 -15.15
C VAL A 133 -4.82 8.13 -14.35
N GLN A 134 -4.58 9.32 -13.80
CA GLN A 134 -5.59 10.11 -13.12
C GLN A 134 -6.79 10.43 -14.01
N GLU A 135 -6.57 10.93 -15.23
CA GLU A 135 -7.64 11.23 -16.19
C GLU A 135 -8.46 9.99 -16.54
N CYS A 136 -7.85 8.79 -16.56
CA CYS A 136 -8.55 7.54 -16.77
C CYS A 136 -9.49 7.21 -15.61
N PHE A 137 -9.01 7.23 -14.37
CA PHE A 137 -9.87 6.93 -13.21
C PHE A 137 -10.88 8.03 -12.91
N ASP A 138 -10.57 9.30 -13.19
CA ASP A 138 -11.53 10.42 -13.09
C ASP A 138 -12.74 10.24 -14.04
N LYS A 139 -12.61 9.42 -15.09
CA LYS A 139 -13.65 9.14 -16.11
C LYS A 139 -14.29 7.75 -16.00
N ARG A 140 -13.80 6.87 -15.12
CA ARG A 140 -14.36 5.53 -14.93
C ARG A 140 -15.61 5.62 -14.07
N ASP A 141 -16.77 5.51 -14.72
CA ASP A 141 -18.07 5.44 -14.05
C ASP A 141 -18.43 3.98 -13.67
N ASP A 142 -17.66 2.99 -14.14
CA ASP A 142 -17.83 1.54 -13.87
C ASP A 142 -17.24 1.08 -12.53
N LEU A 143 -16.39 1.90 -11.92
CA LEU A 143 -15.73 1.58 -10.66
C LEU A 143 -16.20 2.52 -9.55
N ASP A 144 -16.58 1.93 -8.41
CA ASP A 144 -16.91 2.70 -7.22
C ASP A 144 -15.63 3.12 -6.49
N ILE A 145 -15.08 4.29 -6.84
CA ILE A 145 -13.79 4.79 -6.31
C ILE A 145 -13.95 6.24 -5.88
N ASP A 146 -13.48 6.58 -4.68
CA ASP A 146 -13.55 7.94 -4.14
C ASP A 146 -12.19 8.63 -4.01
N PHE A 147 -11.09 7.89 -4.01
CA PHE A 147 -9.77 8.48 -3.85
C PHE A 147 -8.64 7.61 -4.40
N THR A 148 -7.50 8.25 -4.62
CA THR A 148 -6.24 7.57 -4.95
C THR A 148 -5.17 7.87 -3.94
N VAL A 149 -4.25 6.92 -3.82
CA VAL A 149 -3.14 6.94 -2.87
C VAL A 149 -1.85 6.63 -3.62
N ILE A 150 -0.83 7.45 -3.41
CA ILE A 150 0.55 7.15 -3.82
C ILE A 150 1.39 6.99 -2.56
N PHE A 151 2.15 5.90 -2.51
CA PHE A 151 3.24 5.76 -1.56
C PHE A 151 4.55 6.15 -2.25
N GLY A 152 5.28 7.12 -1.69
CA GLY A 152 6.55 7.50 -2.29
C GLY A 152 7.35 8.48 -1.48
N ASN A 153 8.66 8.39 -1.65
CA ASN A 153 9.63 9.34 -1.10
C ASN A 153 10.07 10.37 -2.16
N GLY A 154 9.37 10.41 -3.30
CA GLY A 154 9.70 11.22 -4.48
C GLY A 154 9.20 12.66 -4.42
N CYS A 155 9.87 13.52 -5.20
CA CYS A 155 9.73 14.97 -5.35
C CYS A 155 8.37 15.56 -4.96
N LEU A 156 8.19 16.15 -3.77
CA LEU A 156 6.91 16.70 -3.30
C LEU A 156 6.11 17.51 -4.35
N ASN A 157 6.81 18.30 -5.16
CA ASN A 157 6.20 19.34 -6.00
C ASN A 157 5.23 18.78 -7.06
N TRP A 158 5.57 17.67 -7.73
CA TRP A 158 4.71 17.16 -8.82
C TRP A 158 3.41 16.48 -8.34
N TYR A 159 3.41 15.90 -7.13
CA TYR A 159 2.23 15.25 -6.56
C TYR A 159 1.23 16.33 -6.14
N LEU A 160 1.74 17.40 -5.52
CA LEU A 160 0.98 18.61 -5.19
C LEU A 160 0.36 19.25 -6.43
N GLU A 161 1.13 19.42 -7.50
CA GLU A 161 0.67 20.00 -8.77
C GLU A 161 -0.44 19.16 -9.44
N LEU A 162 -0.41 17.84 -9.28
CA LEU A 162 -1.46 16.93 -9.79
C LEU A 162 -2.64 16.74 -8.81
N GLY A 163 -2.58 17.39 -7.64
CA GLY A 163 -3.66 17.46 -6.67
C GLY A 163 -3.61 16.40 -5.57
N TRP A 164 -2.56 15.59 -5.51
CA TRP A 164 -2.30 14.76 -4.33
C TRP A 164 -1.70 15.61 -3.22
N LYS A 165 -2.22 15.44 -2.02
CA LYS A 165 -1.74 16.14 -0.84
C LYS A 165 -0.93 15.18 0.03
N PRO A 166 0.17 15.63 0.64
CA PRO A 166 0.95 14.79 1.56
C PRO A 166 0.12 14.51 2.80
N VAL A 167 0.14 13.26 3.24
CA VAL A 167 -0.42 12.81 4.50
C VAL A 167 0.74 12.28 5.34
N PRO A 168 0.92 12.79 6.57
CA PRO A 168 1.86 12.18 7.49
C PRO A 168 1.40 10.75 7.78
N ALA A 169 2.27 9.78 7.53
CA ALA A 169 2.09 8.47 8.15
C ALA A 169 2.23 8.69 9.66
N THR A 170 1.26 8.24 10.45
CA THR A 170 1.51 8.00 11.87
C THR A 170 2.55 6.90 11.92
N GLN A 171 3.79 7.22 12.29
CA GLN A 171 4.88 6.26 12.43
C GLN A 171 5.40 6.31 13.85
N LEU A 172 5.53 5.14 14.47
CA LEU A 172 6.15 5.02 15.78
C LEU A 172 7.33 4.04 15.70
N THR A 173 8.54 4.60 15.76
CA THR A 173 9.76 3.79 15.82
C THR A 173 10.03 3.39 17.27
N ILE A 174 9.95 2.10 17.54
CA ILE A 174 10.30 1.51 18.83
C ILE A 174 11.80 1.18 18.80
N ASN A 175 12.60 1.86 19.62
CA ASN A 175 14.00 1.49 19.82
C ASN A 175 14.09 0.49 20.98
N VAL A 176 14.35 -0.78 20.64
CA VAL A 176 14.35 -1.91 21.58
C VAL A 176 15.39 -1.72 22.69
N ASP A 177 16.53 -1.06 22.44
CA ASP A 177 17.58 -0.82 23.44
C ASP A 177 17.10 0.03 24.62
N ARG A 178 15.97 0.73 24.45
CA ARG A 178 15.35 1.55 25.50
C ARG A 178 14.37 0.79 26.38
N PHE A 179 14.08 -0.47 26.05
CA PHE A 179 13.16 -1.31 26.81
C PHE A 179 13.95 -2.29 27.66
N GLN A 180 13.56 -2.42 28.92
CA GLN A 180 14.05 -3.50 29.77
C GLN A 180 13.20 -4.74 29.48
N THR A 181 13.85 -5.88 29.24
CA THR A 181 13.17 -7.16 29.14
C THR A 181 12.48 -7.46 30.46
N CYS A 182 11.16 -7.67 30.42
CA CYS A 182 10.39 -8.06 31.59
C CYS A 182 10.54 -9.58 31.77
N SER A 183 11.26 -10.01 32.81
CA SER A 183 11.46 -11.43 33.12
C SER A 183 10.29 -12.06 33.89
N SER A 184 9.24 -11.30 34.23
CA SER A 184 8.09 -11.81 34.99
C SER A 184 6.92 -12.31 34.14
N CYS A 185 7.04 -12.29 32.81
CA CYS A 185 5.98 -12.67 31.88
C CYS A 185 6.31 -13.93 31.06
N GLU A 186 7.26 -14.76 31.50
CA GLU A 186 7.78 -15.89 30.70
C GLU A 186 6.70 -16.93 30.31
N ASP A 187 5.55 -16.99 31.01
CA ASP A 187 4.50 -18.01 30.78
C ASP A 187 3.11 -17.46 30.36
N ALA A 188 2.97 -16.16 30.08
CA ALA A 188 1.65 -15.52 29.88
C ALA A 188 1.35 -15.08 28.44
N TRP A 189 2.15 -15.53 27.47
CA TRP A 189 2.02 -15.09 26.08
C TRP A 189 1.97 -16.28 25.11
N GLU A 190 1.18 -16.12 24.06
CA GLU A 190 1.00 -17.13 23.01
C GLU A 190 1.31 -16.53 21.64
N TYR A 191 2.01 -17.28 20.80
CA TYR A 191 2.22 -16.88 19.42
C TYR A 191 0.93 -17.00 18.62
N LEU A 192 0.62 -15.96 17.85
CA LEU A 192 -0.51 -15.97 16.94
C LEU A 192 -0.22 -16.87 15.73
N THR A 193 -1.16 -17.75 15.43
CA THR A 193 -1.24 -18.51 14.18
C THR A 193 -1.62 -17.59 13.01
N LEU A 194 -1.34 -18.02 11.77
CA LEU A 194 -1.79 -17.30 10.57
C LEU A 194 -3.30 -17.06 10.56
N GLN A 195 -4.08 -18.06 11.00
CA GLN A 195 -5.53 -17.96 11.01
C GLN A 195 -6.02 -16.93 12.03
N GLU A 196 -5.37 -16.82 13.18
CA GLU A 196 -5.70 -15.80 14.18
C GLU A 196 -5.38 -14.40 13.68
N VAL A 197 -4.23 -14.20 13.01
CA VAL A 197 -3.91 -12.91 12.38
C VAL A 197 -4.97 -12.53 11.34
N TYR A 198 -5.44 -13.48 10.52
CA TYR A 198 -6.52 -13.24 9.57
C TYR A 198 -7.84 -12.89 10.25
N ASN A 199 -8.19 -13.58 11.34
CA ASN A 199 -9.40 -13.30 12.11
C ASN A 199 -9.34 -11.89 12.71
N ILE A 200 -8.19 -11.51 13.29
CA ILE A 200 -7.92 -10.18 13.83
C ILE A 200 -8.09 -9.10 12.76
N ALA A 201 -7.45 -9.27 11.59
CA ALA A 201 -7.56 -8.31 10.49
C ALA A 201 -9.03 -8.13 10.03
N ASN A 202 -9.82 -9.21 9.96
CA ASN A 202 -11.25 -9.10 9.66
C ASN A 202 -12.03 -8.33 10.73
N CYS A 203 -11.68 -8.48 12.01
CA CYS A 203 -12.26 -7.66 13.08
C CYS A 203 -11.89 -6.17 12.91
N ASP A 204 -10.64 -5.88 12.52
CA ASP A 204 -10.16 -4.51 12.32
C ASP A 204 -10.91 -3.78 11.20
N VAL A 205 -11.49 -4.47 10.22
CA VAL A 205 -12.41 -3.85 9.24
C VAL A 205 -13.62 -3.21 9.93
N ASN A 206 -14.23 -3.91 10.90
CA ASN A 206 -15.39 -3.40 11.64
C ASN A 206 -14.98 -2.29 12.61
N VAL A 207 -13.84 -2.44 13.28
CA VAL A 207 -13.26 -1.40 14.14
C VAL A 207 -12.99 -0.13 13.32
N SER A 208 -12.42 -0.26 12.13
CA SER A 208 -12.16 0.86 11.21
C SER A 208 -13.45 1.58 10.81
N LYS A 209 -14.52 0.82 10.51
CA LYS A 209 -15.85 1.39 10.22
C LYS A 209 -16.41 2.16 11.41
N LEU A 210 -16.33 1.60 12.61
CA LEU A 210 -16.80 2.24 13.84
C LEU A 210 -15.97 3.48 14.20
N ARG A 211 -14.66 3.45 14.00
CA ARG A 211 -13.77 4.57 14.26
C ARG A 211 -14.06 5.73 13.32
N LEU A 212 -14.17 5.47 12.02
CA LEU A 212 -14.48 6.53 11.05
C LEU A 212 -15.88 7.10 11.20
N SER A 213 -16.86 6.34 11.71
CA SER A 213 -18.20 6.87 12.00
C SER A 213 -18.24 7.87 13.15
N LYS A 214 -17.25 7.79 14.05
CA LYS A 214 -17.03 8.77 15.13
C LYS A 214 -16.24 10.00 14.66
N ALA A 215 -15.51 9.91 13.55
CA ALA A 215 -14.73 11.01 12.97
C ALA A 215 -15.60 12.03 12.19
N GLN A 216 -16.79 12.35 12.71
CA GLN A 216 -17.70 13.29 12.07
C GLN A 216 -17.13 14.71 12.09
N GLY A 217 -17.30 15.43 10.99
CA GLY A 217 -16.80 16.80 10.90
C GLY A 217 -16.69 17.32 9.48
N PRO A 218 -16.14 18.55 9.31
CA PRO A 218 -15.93 19.15 7.99
C PRO A 218 -14.81 18.45 7.19
N LYS A 219 -14.02 17.62 7.86
CA LYS A 219 -12.87 16.92 7.29
C LYS A 219 -13.31 15.63 6.62
N THR A 220 -12.62 15.30 5.53
CA THR A 220 -12.78 14.00 4.89
C THR A 220 -11.77 13.05 5.48
N HIS A 221 -12.23 11.94 6.06
CA HIS A 221 -11.37 10.87 6.56
C HIS A 221 -11.44 9.71 5.60
N VAL A 222 -10.29 9.13 5.27
CA VAL A 222 -10.22 7.96 4.39
C VAL A 222 -9.32 6.90 4.99
N GLN A 223 -9.66 5.65 4.75
CA GLN A 223 -8.87 4.51 5.20
C GLN A 223 -9.08 3.36 4.21
N ILE A 224 -7.99 2.77 3.71
CA ILE A 224 -8.03 1.45 3.03
C ILE A 224 -8.50 0.43 4.08
N LEU A 225 -9.22 -0.64 3.76
CA LEU A 225 -9.66 -1.58 4.79
C LEU A 225 -8.54 -2.58 5.14
N PRO A 226 -8.17 -2.75 6.43
CA PRO A 226 -7.12 -3.67 6.88
C PRO A 226 -7.62 -5.13 6.88
N SER A 227 -7.95 -5.67 5.72
CA SER A 227 -8.59 -6.98 5.62
C SER A 227 -7.62 -8.14 5.89
N ALA A 228 -8.17 -9.33 6.15
CA ALA A 228 -7.39 -10.57 6.17
C ALA A 228 -6.58 -10.80 4.89
N PHE A 229 -7.06 -10.28 3.75
CA PHE A 229 -6.30 -10.37 2.53
C PHE A 229 -5.03 -9.52 2.58
N MET A 230 -5.11 -8.26 3.05
CA MET A 230 -3.92 -7.43 3.17
C MET A 230 -2.89 -8.11 4.08
N ALA A 231 -3.33 -8.62 5.23
CA ALA A 231 -2.48 -9.41 6.12
C ALA A 231 -1.83 -10.60 5.38
N ARG A 232 -2.63 -11.40 4.65
CA ARG A 232 -2.13 -12.53 3.85
C ARG A 232 -1.12 -12.10 2.80
N HIS A 233 -1.37 -11.00 2.08
CA HIS A 233 -0.48 -10.48 1.04
C HIS A 233 0.88 -10.12 1.64
N HIS A 234 0.90 -9.41 2.77
CA HIS A 234 2.14 -9.05 3.45
C HIS A 234 2.88 -10.24 4.03
N LEU A 235 2.17 -11.15 4.71
CA LEU A 235 2.75 -12.35 5.31
C LEU A 235 3.33 -13.28 4.24
N PHE A 236 2.63 -13.47 3.13
CA PHE A 236 3.12 -14.26 2.00
C PHE A 236 4.34 -13.61 1.33
N ARG A 237 4.32 -12.29 1.11
CA ARG A 237 5.48 -11.55 0.60
C ARG A 237 6.68 -11.73 1.52
N SER A 238 6.49 -11.53 2.83
CA SER A 238 7.52 -11.71 3.86
C SER A 238 8.12 -13.11 3.80
N ALA A 239 7.29 -14.16 3.75
CA ALA A 239 7.74 -15.55 3.67
C ALA A 239 8.49 -15.87 2.36
N LEU A 240 8.03 -15.33 1.22
CA LEU A 240 8.74 -15.48 -0.05
C LEU A 240 10.11 -14.79 -0.02
N LEU A 241 10.18 -13.58 0.52
CA LEU A 241 11.44 -12.85 0.65
C LEU A 241 12.42 -13.59 1.57
N ALA A 242 11.96 -14.14 2.68
CA ALA A 242 12.77 -14.96 3.56
C ALA A 242 13.40 -16.14 2.81
N TYR A 243 12.56 -16.89 2.08
CA TYR A 243 13.00 -18.03 1.27
C TYR A 243 14.04 -17.62 0.21
N LYS A 244 13.80 -16.53 -0.51
CA LYS A 244 14.71 -16.04 -1.56
C LYS A 244 16.03 -15.50 -1.03
N LEU A 245 16.03 -14.94 0.17
CA LEU A 245 17.22 -14.38 0.82
C LEU A 245 17.92 -15.39 1.73
N GLY A 246 17.53 -16.67 1.71
CA GLY A 246 18.16 -17.73 2.50
C GLY A 246 18.07 -17.51 4.00
N GLN A 247 17.03 -16.82 4.48
CA GLN A 247 16.80 -16.60 5.90
C GLN A 247 16.32 -17.90 6.57
N ASP A 248 16.73 -18.13 7.81
CA ASP A 248 16.31 -19.32 8.55
C ASP A 248 14.77 -19.31 8.72
N HIS A 249 14.15 -20.45 8.44
CA HIS A 249 12.72 -20.63 8.61
C HIS A 249 12.27 -20.51 10.06
N ALA A 250 13.16 -20.71 11.04
CA ALA A 250 12.83 -20.57 12.46
C ALA A 250 12.28 -19.17 12.81
N ASP A 251 12.87 -18.11 12.25
CA ASP A 251 12.46 -16.72 12.51
C ASP A 251 11.16 -16.31 11.80
N THR A 252 10.66 -17.15 10.88
CA THR A 252 9.50 -16.84 10.02
C THR A 252 8.18 -17.48 10.45
N ARG A 253 8.19 -18.22 11.57
CA ARG A 253 7.01 -18.99 12.05
C ARG A 253 6.10 -18.20 12.99
N HIS A 254 6.57 -17.06 13.49
CA HIS A 254 5.82 -16.24 14.43
C HIS A 254 5.30 -15.01 13.71
N TYR A 255 3.97 -14.86 13.69
CA TYR A 255 3.29 -13.78 12.99
C TYR A 255 2.78 -12.70 13.94
N GLY A 256 2.81 -12.99 15.23
CA GLY A 256 2.31 -12.11 16.27
C GLY A 256 2.37 -12.76 17.63
N VAL A 257 1.98 -12.00 18.64
CA VAL A 257 1.86 -12.45 20.03
C VAL A 257 0.54 -11.92 20.62
N SER A 258 -0.06 -12.71 21.51
CA SER A 258 -1.10 -12.26 22.41
C SER A 258 -0.70 -12.50 23.86
N ILE A 259 -1.07 -11.58 24.75
CA ILE A 259 -0.80 -11.59 26.18
C ILE A 259 -2.12 -11.29 26.89
N LEU A 260 -2.47 -12.09 27.89
CA LEU A 260 -3.50 -11.72 28.85
C LEU A 260 -2.83 -10.95 29.99
N GLU A 261 -3.06 -9.63 30.05
CA GLU A 261 -2.52 -8.78 31.12
C GLU A 261 -3.28 -9.03 32.43
N ASP A 262 -4.60 -9.27 32.34
CA ASP A 262 -5.50 -9.69 33.42
C ASP A 262 -6.68 -10.50 32.83
N GLU A 263 -7.65 -10.91 33.67
CA GLU A 263 -8.81 -11.70 33.23
C GLU A 263 -9.68 -11.03 32.14
N ALA A 264 -9.52 -9.72 31.91
CA ALA A 264 -10.36 -8.94 31.00
C ALA A 264 -9.58 -8.24 29.87
N THR A 265 -8.26 -8.14 29.97
CA THR A 265 -7.43 -7.29 29.10
C THR A 265 -6.46 -8.13 28.29
N GLU A 266 -6.80 -8.32 27.02
CA GLU A 266 -5.90 -8.89 26.02
C GLU A 266 -5.08 -7.80 25.34
N VAL A 267 -3.76 -7.99 25.28
CA VAL A 267 -2.83 -7.20 24.50
C VAL A 267 -2.30 -8.06 23.37
N SER A 268 -2.47 -7.63 22.12
CA SER A 268 -1.99 -8.40 20.97
C SER A 268 -1.31 -7.53 19.93
N ALA A 269 -0.32 -8.13 19.27
CA ALA A 269 0.38 -7.52 18.15
C ALA A 269 0.66 -8.56 17.06
N TRP A 270 0.65 -8.13 15.80
CA TRP A 270 1.15 -8.95 14.69
C TRP A 270 2.08 -8.13 13.80
N TRP A 271 3.02 -8.81 13.16
CA TRP A 271 4.12 -8.19 12.42
C TRP A 271 4.49 -8.95 11.15
N ILE A 272 5.29 -8.28 10.32
CA ILE A 272 5.92 -8.83 9.13
C ILE A 272 7.39 -8.43 9.10
N HIS A 273 8.20 -9.26 8.46
CA HIS A 273 9.62 -8.97 8.28
C HIS A 273 9.83 -8.34 6.90
N ASP A 274 10.44 -7.16 6.89
CA ASP A 274 11.02 -6.58 5.69
C ASP A 274 12.48 -7.03 5.57
N PHE A 275 12.67 -8.23 5.03
CA PHE A 275 14.00 -8.80 4.84
C PHE A 275 14.87 -8.01 3.85
N GLN A 276 14.28 -7.24 2.94
CA GLN A 276 15.04 -6.42 2.00
C GLN A 276 15.70 -5.22 2.71
N ASN A 277 15.02 -4.63 3.70
CA ASN A 277 15.53 -3.48 4.44
C ASN A 277 16.00 -3.80 5.87
N GLY A 278 15.93 -5.06 6.30
CA GLY A 278 16.31 -5.50 7.65
C GLY A 278 15.44 -4.89 8.75
N ARG A 279 14.11 -4.83 8.55
CA ARG A 279 13.17 -4.22 9.50
C ARG A 279 12.07 -5.18 9.92
N LEU A 280 11.58 -4.99 11.15
CA LEU A 280 10.31 -5.57 11.60
C LEU A 280 9.22 -4.50 11.49
N MET A 281 8.14 -4.81 10.79
CA MET A 281 7.00 -3.90 10.64
C MET A 281 5.83 -4.45 11.44
N ILE A 282 5.38 -3.68 12.43
CA ILE A 282 4.23 -4.04 13.26
C ILE A 282 2.98 -3.61 12.50
N GLY A 283 2.18 -4.58 12.06
CA GLY A 283 0.93 -4.33 11.34
C GLY A 283 -0.20 -3.89 12.26
N ARG A 284 -0.15 -4.33 13.53
CA ARG A 284 -1.14 -3.95 14.56
C ARG A 284 -0.53 -4.06 15.95
N LEU A 285 -0.89 -3.11 16.81
CA LEU A 285 -0.76 -3.21 18.27
C LEU A 285 -2.11 -2.88 18.89
N TRP A 286 -2.59 -3.74 19.78
CA TRP A 286 -3.91 -3.62 20.41
C TRP A 286 -3.83 -3.91 21.90
N LYS A 287 -4.62 -3.19 22.69
CA LYS A 287 -4.87 -3.44 24.11
C LYS A 287 -6.37 -3.37 24.37
N GLY A 288 -6.91 -4.33 25.11
CA GLY A 288 -8.32 -4.38 25.49
C GLY A 288 -8.81 -3.05 26.05
N GLY A 289 -9.94 -2.55 25.52
CA GLY A 289 -10.63 -1.36 26.04
C GLY A 289 -10.09 0.01 25.62
N GLU A 290 -8.82 0.17 25.26
CA GLU A 290 -8.25 1.45 24.80
C GLU A 290 -7.16 1.23 23.72
N GLU A 291 -7.38 1.77 22.53
CA GLU A 291 -6.39 1.80 21.45
C GLU A 291 -5.35 2.89 21.76
N ARG A 292 -4.06 2.53 21.84
CA ARG A 292 -2.95 3.49 21.66
C ARG A 292 -2.32 3.20 20.31
N ASP A 293 -2.50 4.14 19.38
CA ASP A 293 -2.09 4.04 17.99
C ASP A 293 -0.59 3.74 17.85
N VAL A 294 -0.24 2.55 17.38
CA VAL A 294 1.07 2.25 16.78
C VAL A 294 0.83 1.61 15.42
N VAL A 295 0.92 2.44 14.39
CA VAL A 295 0.80 2.03 12.98
C VAL A 295 2.17 2.25 12.34
N LEU A 296 2.69 1.25 11.62
CA LEU A 296 3.83 1.38 10.71
C LEU A 296 3.51 0.63 9.41
N GLU A 297 3.83 1.25 8.28
CA GLU A 297 3.36 0.99 6.89
C GLU A 297 3.37 -0.50 6.47
N GLU A 298 2.39 -1.06 5.75
CA GLU A 298 1.45 -0.52 4.74
C GLU A 298 -0.02 -0.39 5.20
N GLY A 299 -0.62 0.81 5.04
CA GLY A 299 -1.99 1.14 5.47
C GLY A 299 -2.09 1.24 7.01
N HIS A 300 -2.62 2.25 7.68
CA HIS A 300 -4.01 2.69 7.63
C HIS A 300 -4.24 3.79 8.68
N PHE A 301 -4.06 5.07 8.34
CA PHE A 301 -4.90 6.18 8.81
C PHE A 301 -4.51 7.45 8.06
N VAL A 302 -5.49 8.18 7.54
CA VAL A 302 -5.29 9.49 6.93
C VAL A 302 -6.28 10.44 7.60
N SER A 303 -5.81 11.18 8.61
CA SER A 303 -6.53 12.33 9.16
C SER A 303 -5.90 13.61 8.61
N TRP A 304 -6.73 14.59 8.25
CA TRP A 304 -6.27 15.88 7.73
C TRP A 304 -6.42 16.96 8.81
N SER A 305 -5.39 17.79 9.02
CA SER A 305 -5.47 19.04 9.79
C SER A 305 -6.13 20.16 8.98
#